data_AF-A0A2V8DU51-F1
#
_entry.id   AF-A0A2V8DU51-F1
#
_cell.length_a   1.000
_cell.length_b   1.000
_cell.length_c   1.000
_cell.angle_alpha   90.00
_cell.angle_beta   90.00
_cell.angle_gamma   90.00
#
_symmetry.space_group_name_H-M   'P 1'
#
loop_
_entity.id
_entity.type
_entity.pdbx_description
1 polymer ?
#
loop_
_entity_poly.entity_id
_entity_poly.type
_entity_poly.pdbx_seq_one_letter_code
_entity_poly.pdbx_strand_id
1 'polypeptide(L)'
;MGKVTAGIRVADEVWIATALLHREHPRAADFSLKEIEARVVREGLTDDKRPGVYPHLSVHCVANRPPNPGTYRMLFETAPSRRRLFRPGDPYDPRREGGKIVPNRTEIPVKYHRLLDWYEHDWVPASPKDPLLALAARHRDLWKAVDPDDYVRQLREGFE
;
A
#
# COMPACT_ATOMS: atom_id res chain seq x y z
N MET A 1 28.31 -5.66 10.26
CA MET A 1 27.16 -5.37 9.38
C MET A 1 27.62 -4.32 8.39
N GLY A 2 27.90 -4.68 7.13
CA GLY A 2 28.54 -3.75 6.19
C GLY A 2 27.61 -2.59 5.82
N LYS A 3 28.03 -1.35 6.08
CA LYS A 3 27.40 -0.16 5.51
C LYS A 3 27.41 -0.31 3.99
N VAL A 4 26.25 -0.32 3.34
CA VAL A 4 26.17 -0.25 1.89
C VAL A 4 26.24 1.23 1.53
N THR A 5 27.43 1.70 1.18
CA THR A 5 27.71 3.13 0.91
C THR A 5 27.29 3.61 -0.49
N ALA A 6 26.67 2.77 -1.33
CA ALA A 6 26.29 3.16 -2.68
C ALA A 6 24.80 2.90 -2.98
N GLY A 7 24.02 3.97 -3.10
CA GLY A 7 22.93 4.05 -4.08
C GLY A 7 21.49 3.86 -3.61
N ILE A 8 21.21 3.44 -2.37
CA ILE A 8 19.80 3.30 -1.95
C ILE A 8 19.12 4.68 -1.91
N ARG A 9 17.91 4.78 -2.47
CA ARG A 9 17.13 6.03 -2.44
C ARG A 9 16.42 6.17 -1.10
N VAL A 10 16.22 7.41 -0.65
CA VAL A 10 15.48 7.71 0.60
C VAL A 10 14.06 7.11 0.56
N ALA A 11 13.42 7.12 -0.61
CA ALA A 11 12.11 6.50 -0.80
C ALA A 11 12.13 4.98 -0.51
N ASP A 12 13.19 4.28 -0.94
CA ASP A 12 13.33 2.84 -0.73
C ASP A 12 13.59 2.50 0.73
N GLU A 13 14.38 3.31 1.44
CA GLU A 13 14.58 3.19 2.89
C GLU A 13 13.27 3.35 3.67
N VAL A 14 12.50 4.38 3.33
CA VAL A 14 11.20 4.65 3.94
C VAL A 14 10.23 3.48 3.71
N TRP A 15 10.21 2.92 2.50
CA TRP A 15 9.41 1.75 2.19
C TRP A 15 9.85 0.53 3.01
N ILE A 16 11.17 0.25 3.06
CA ILE A 16 11.73 -0.89 3.82
C ILE A 16 11.39 -0.77 5.31
N ALA A 17 11.58 0.42 5.90
CA ALA A 17 11.26 0.65 7.30
C ALA A 17 9.78 0.41 7.60
N THR A 18 8.88 0.91 6.75
CA THR A 18 7.44 0.70 6.91
C THR A 18 7.05 -0.77 6.71
N ALA A 19 7.65 -1.47 5.75
CA ALA A 19 7.42 -2.89 5.53
C ALA A 19 7.84 -3.75 6.73
N LEU A 20 9.00 -3.44 7.31
CA LEU A 20 9.49 -4.12 8.51
C LEU A 20 8.55 -3.91 9.70
N LEU A 21 8.04 -2.69 9.89
CA LEU A 21 7.08 -2.40 10.95
C LEU A 21 5.78 -3.22 10.80
N HIS A 22 5.22 -3.30 9.58
CA HIS A 22 4.04 -4.14 9.35
C HIS A 22 4.33 -5.63 9.56
N ARG A 23 5.51 -6.10 9.18
CA ARG A 23 5.90 -7.51 9.38
C ARG A 23 6.10 -7.85 10.85
N GLU A 24 6.66 -6.94 11.65
CA GLU A 24 6.85 -7.10 13.09
C GLU A 24 5.57 -6.90 13.90
N HIS A 25 4.65 -6.08 13.37
CA HIS A 25 3.35 -5.80 13.99
C HIS A 25 2.20 -6.07 13.01
N PRO A 26 1.88 -7.34 12.68
CA PRO A 26 0.88 -7.69 11.67
C PRO A 26 -0.54 -7.19 11.96
N ARG A 27 -0.85 -6.90 13.22
CA ARG A 27 -2.15 -6.38 13.66
C ARG A 27 -2.25 -4.85 13.60
N ALA A 28 -1.13 -4.15 13.41
CA ALA A 28 -1.13 -2.70 13.30
C ALA A 28 -1.57 -2.27 11.90
N ALA A 29 -2.60 -1.42 11.84
CA ALA A 29 -3.13 -0.91 10.57
C ALA A 29 -2.20 0.13 9.91
N ASP A 30 -1.48 0.91 10.72
CA ASP A 30 -0.59 2.00 10.32
C ASP A 30 0.40 2.36 11.43
N PHE A 31 1.33 3.26 11.11
CA PHE A 31 2.36 3.76 12.03
C PHE A 31 2.49 5.27 11.92
N SER A 32 2.91 5.93 13.00
CA SER A 32 3.23 7.36 12.98
C SER A 32 4.52 7.65 12.21
N LEU A 33 4.68 8.89 11.73
CA LEU A 33 5.92 9.31 11.06
C LEU A 33 7.15 9.08 11.95
N LYS A 34 7.02 9.30 13.26
CA LYS A 34 8.12 9.11 14.23
C LYS A 34 8.50 7.65 14.39
N GLU A 35 7.54 6.72 14.37
CA GLU A 35 7.82 5.29 14.43
C GLU A 35 8.58 4.83 13.19
N ILE A 36 8.17 5.29 12.01
CA ILE A 36 8.84 4.96 10.74
C ILE A 36 10.24 5.58 10.71
N GLU A 37 10.39 6.85 11.11
CA GLU A 37 11.69 7.52 11.19
C GLU A 37 12.63 6.80 12.17
N ALA A 38 12.15 6.45 13.37
CA ALA A 38 12.93 5.68 14.33
C ALA A 38 13.34 4.30 13.77
N ARG A 39 12.50 3.68 12.93
CA ARG A 39 12.86 2.44 12.24
C ARG A 39 13.91 2.66 11.16
N VAL A 40 13.82 3.73 10.36
CA VAL A 40 14.85 4.08 9.36
C VAL A 40 16.21 4.24 10.05
N VAL A 41 16.26 4.99 11.15
CA VAL A 41 17.49 5.19 11.95
C VAL A 41 18.02 3.86 12.49
N ARG A 42 17.15 2.99 13.02
CA ARG A 42 17.54 1.67 13.54
C ARG A 42 18.16 0.76 12.48
N GLU A 43 17.63 0.77 11.26
CA GLU A 43 18.15 -0.06 10.17
C GLU A 43 19.54 0.40 9.70
N GLY A 44 19.90 1.67 9.94
CA GLY A 44 21.24 2.22 9.69
C GLY A 44 21.72 2.00 8.26
N LEU A 45 20.80 2.07 7.27
CA LEU A 45 21.10 1.83 5.86
C LEU A 45 21.94 2.91 5.22
N THR A 46 21.81 4.13 5.74
CA THR A 46 22.66 5.27 5.46
C THR A 46 23.03 5.94 6.77
N ASP A 47 23.84 6.99 6.72
CA ASP A 47 24.20 7.74 7.93
C ASP A 47 22.95 8.28 8.66
N ASP A 48 23.00 8.26 9.99
CA ASP A 48 21.86 8.40 10.92
C ASP A 48 20.99 9.66 10.74
N LYS A 49 21.44 10.63 9.93
CA LYS A 49 20.76 11.92 9.70
C LYS A 49 20.75 12.31 8.22
N ARG A 50 20.39 11.38 7.34
CA ARG A 50 20.24 11.70 5.92
C ARG A 50 19.15 12.78 5.73
N PRO A 51 19.48 13.96 5.18
CA PRO A 51 18.47 14.97 4.90
C PRO A 51 17.46 14.40 3.88
N GLY A 52 16.18 14.63 4.12
CA GLY A 52 15.11 14.25 3.18
C GLY A 52 14.20 13.10 3.62
N VAL A 53 14.48 12.40 4.72
CA VAL A 53 13.59 11.34 5.24
C VAL A 53 12.19 11.89 5.56
N TYR A 54 12.11 12.98 6.32
CA TYR A 54 10.84 13.58 6.71
C TYR A 54 9.99 14.05 5.50
N PRO A 55 10.54 14.77 4.50
CA PRO A 55 9.81 15.05 3.26
C PRO A 55 9.28 13.81 2.54
N HIS A 56 10.03 12.70 2.53
CA HIS A 56 9.55 11.44 1.94
C HIS A 56 8.40 10.82 2.72
N LEU A 57 8.47 10.83 4.05
CA LEU A 57 7.40 10.33 4.93
C LEU A 57 6.12 11.17 4.85
N SER A 58 6.28 12.50 4.76
CA SER A 58 5.17 13.44 4.82
C SER A 58 4.50 13.66 3.46
N VAL A 59 5.30 13.72 2.38
CA VAL A 59 4.82 14.17 1.06
C VAL A 59 5.30 13.27 -0.09
N HIS A 60 6.60 13.07 -0.29
CA HIS A 60 7.09 12.52 -1.57
C HIS A 60 6.64 11.07 -1.81
N CYS A 61 6.53 10.25 -0.76
CA CYS A 61 6.11 8.84 -0.87
C CYS A 61 4.60 8.61 -0.72
N VAL A 62 3.84 9.66 -0.38
CA VAL A 62 2.44 9.52 0.05
C VAL A 62 1.49 9.61 -1.14
N ALA A 63 0.87 8.48 -1.49
CA ALA A 63 0.09 8.32 -2.72
C ALA A 63 -1.16 9.20 -2.78
N ASN A 64 -1.84 9.42 -1.66
CA ASN A 64 -3.07 10.21 -1.56
C ASN A 64 -2.83 11.70 -1.25
N ARG A 65 -1.60 12.20 -1.40
CA ARG A 65 -1.29 13.64 -1.36
C ARG A 65 -0.91 14.17 -2.74
N PRO A 66 -1.08 15.48 -3.00
CA PRO A 66 -0.47 16.14 -4.15
C PRO A 66 1.02 15.81 -4.29
N PRO A 67 1.53 15.52 -5.51
CA PRO A 67 2.97 15.38 -5.74
C PRO A 67 3.68 16.71 -5.56
N ASN A 68 4.90 16.66 -5.00
CA ASN A 68 5.78 17.81 -4.86
C ASN A 68 7.19 17.34 -4.47
N PRO A 69 8.21 17.30 -5.33
CA PRO A 69 8.17 16.97 -6.75
C PRO A 69 8.04 15.44 -7.00
N GLY A 70 8.25 14.61 -5.97
CA GLY A 70 8.19 13.15 -6.10
C GLY A 70 6.79 12.62 -6.37
N THR A 71 6.68 11.65 -7.27
CA THR A 71 5.43 10.99 -7.69
C THR A 71 5.25 9.59 -7.12
N TYR A 72 6.09 9.19 -6.15
CA TYR A 72 6.03 7.85 -5.54
C TYR A 72 4.66 7.57 -4.90
N ARG A 73 4.29 6.29 -4.91
CA ARG A 73 3.05 5.74 -4.32
C ARG A 73 3.39 4.62 -3.35
N MET A 74 4.36 4.85 -2.47
CA MET A 74 4.92 3.85 -1.56
C MET A 74 4.15 3.78 -0.24
N LEU A 75 3.66 4.93 0.23
CA LEU A 75 2.92 5.07 1.48
C LEU A 75 1.50 5.59 1.20
N PHE A 76 0.60 5.30 2.13
CA PHE A 76 -0.75 5.81 2.16
C PHE A 76 -1.01 6.52 3.49
N GLU A 77 -1.55 7.73 3.46
CA GLU A 77 -1.98 8.45 4.66
C GLU A 77 -3.36 7.99 5.10
N THR A 78 -3.41 7.35 6.27
CA THR A 78 -4.66 6.92 6.92
C THR A 78 -5.24 7.99 7.83
N ALA A 79 -4.38 8.78 8.48
CA ALA A 79 -4.74 9.88 9.37
C ALA A 79 -3.57 10.88 9.44
N PRO A 80 -3.77 12.10 10.00
CA PRO A 80 -2.70 13.06 10.18
C PRO A 80 -1.47 12.43 10.84
N SER A 81 -0.32 12.53 10.17
CA SER A 81 0.96 11.96 10.62
C SER A 81 0.98 10.44 10.81
N ARG A 82 0.01 9.70 10.27
CA ARG A 82 -0.03 8.24 10.25
C ARG A 82 0.04 7.71 8.82
N ARG A 83 0.86 6.68 8.61
CA ARG A 83 1.17 6.10 7.31
C ARG A 83 1.13 4.59 7.40
N ARG A 84 0.68 3.96 6.33
CA ARG A 84 0.87 2.53 6.08
C ARG A 84 1.49 2.34 4.71
N LEU A 85 1.91 1.13 4.39
CA LEU A 85 2.26 0.78 3.01
C LEU A 85 1.05 0.94 2.09
N PHE A 86 1.29 1.55 0.93
CA PHE A 86 0.30 1.62 -0.15
C PHE A 86 -0.02 0.21 -0.65
N ARG A 87 -1.29 -0.02 -0.99
CA ARG A 87 -1.79 -1.25 -1.60
C ARG A 87 -2.36 -0.95 -2.98
N PRO A 88 -2.13 -1.81 -3.98
CA PRO A 88 -2.85 -1.73 -5.25
C PRO A 88 -4.37 -1.69 -5.01
N GLY A 89 -5.03 -0.66 -5.54
CA GLY A 89 -6.46 -0.40 -5.31
C GLY A 89 -6.76 0.69 -4.28
N ASP A 90 -5.77 1.12 -3.49
CA ASP A 90 -5.92 2.33 -2.68
C ASP A 90 -6.15 3.56 -3.57
N PRO A 91 -6.94 4.56 -3.13
CA PRO A 91 -7.06 5.82 -3.85
C PRO A 91 -5.73 6.59 -3.82
N TYR A 92 -5.41 7.28 -4.91
CA TYR A 92 -4.21 8.11 -5.02
C TYR A 92 -4.48 9.37 -5.84
N ASP A 93 -3.61 10.37 -5.71
CA ASP A 93 -3.66 11.56 -6.56
C ASP A 93 -3.31 11.17 -8.02
N PRO A 94 -4.17 11.46 -9.01
CA PRO A 94 -3.96 11.05 -10.41
C PRO A 94 -2.60 11.49 -10.99
N ARG A 95 -2.01 12.58 -10.49
CA ARG A 95 -0.69 13.06 -10.96
C ARG A 95 0.47 12.17 -10.49
N ARG A 96 0.21 11.16 -9.66
CA ARG A 96 1.17 10.13 -9.23
C ARG A 96 1.01 8.83 -10.02
N GLU A 97 0.15 8.80 -11.03
CA GLU A 97 0.00 7.64 -11.91
C GLU A 97 1.35 7.20 -12.50
N GLY A 98 1.56 5.88 -12.58
CA GLY A 98 2.85 5.31 -13.00
C GLY A 98 3.99 5.48 -11.98
N GLY A 99 3.78 6.18 -10.87
CA GLY A 99 4.76 6.32 -9.80
C GLY A 99 5.08 5.00 -9.11
N LYS A 100 6.35 4.83 -8.70
CA LYS A 100 6.88 3.62 -8.06
C LYS A 100 6.18 3.33 -6.72
N ILE A 101 5.72 2.09 -6.57
CA ILE A 101 4.97 1.59 -5.39
C ILE A 101 5.87 0.75 -4.47
N VAL A 102 6.80 -0.02 -5.04
CA VAL A 102 7.75 -0.87 -4.32
C VAL A 102 9.18 -0.60 -4.80
N PRO A 103 10.21 -0.83 -3.96
CA PRO A 103 11.61 -0.78 -4.36
C PRO A 103 11.94 -1.74 -5.50
N ASN A 104 12.83 -1.33 -6.41
CA ASN A 104 13.36 -2.26 -7.40
C ASN A 104 14.35 -3.21 -6.71
N ARG A 105 14.26 -4.50 -7.02
CA ARG A 105 15.09 -5.55 -6.38
C ARG A 105 16.60 -5.26 -6.50
N THR A 106 17.03 -4.70 -7.63
CA THR A 106 18.44 -4.34 -7.88
C THR A 106 18.91 -3.08 -7.16
N GLU A 107 17.99 -2.26 -6.64
CA GLU A 107 18.30 -0.98 -5.97
C GLU A 107 18.37 -1.12 -4.43
N ILE A 108 18.02 -2.29 -3.89
CA ILE A 108 18.03 -2.57 -2.46
C ILE A 108 18.95 -3.74 -2.10
N PRO A 109 19.54 -3.76 -0.89
CA PRO A 109 20.34 -4.88 -0.41
C PRO A 109 19.59 -6.21 -0.44
N VAL A 110 20.28 -7.28 -0.85
CA VAL A 110 19.72 -8.65 -0.98
C VAL A 110 18.98 -9.12 0.27
N LYS A 111 19.44 -8.71 1.46
CA LYS A 111 18.79 -9.05 2.74
C LYS A 111 17.32 -8.62 2.83
N TYR A 112 16.89 -7.63 2.04
CA TYR A 112 15.51 -7.14 2.00
C TYR A 112 14.69 -7.68 0.83
N HIS A 113 15.24 -8.50 -0.07
CA HIS A 113 14.47 -9.04 -1.19
C HIS A 113 13.25 -9.84 -0.72
N ARG A 114 13.38 -10.55 0.40
CA ARG A 114 12.26 -11.26 1.04
C ARG A 114 11.12 -10.34 1.49
N LEU A 115 11.37 -9.04 1.72
CA LEU A 115 10.30 -8.09 2.02
C LEU A 115 9.46 -7.76 0.78
N LEU A 116 10.05 -7.81 -0.42
CA LEU A 116 9.30 -7.64 -1.67
C LEU A 116 8.38 -8.84 -1.87
N ASP A 117 8.90 -10.06 -1.66
CA ASP A 117 8.11 -11.29 -1.75
C ASP A 117 6.96 -11.28 -0.72
N TRP A 118 7.24 -10.90 0.53
CA TRP A 118 6.22 -10.73 1.57
C TRP A 118 5.17 -9.67 1.22
N TYR A 119 5.60 -8.54 0.65
CA TYR A 119 4.66 -7.50 0.24
C TYR A 119 3.66 -8.03 -0.79
N GLU A 120 4.16 -8.73 -1.80
CA GLU A 120 3.34 -9.24 -2.91
C GLU A 120 2.42 -10.39 -2.47
N HIS A 121 2.90 -11.32 -1.66
CA HIS A 121 2.17 -12.54 -1.31
C HIS A 121 1.36 -12.46 -0.02
N ASP A 122 1.79 -11.67 0.96
CA ASP A 122 1.16 -11.63 2.29
C ASP A 122 0.46 -10.28 2.55
N TRP A 123 1.05 -9.16 2.12
CA TRP A 123 0.51 -7.83 2.45
C TRP A 123 -0.55 -7.33 1.46
N VAL A 124 -0.27 -7.42 0.15
CA VAL A 124 -1.16 -6.96 -0.92
C VAL A 124 -2.49 -7.71 -0.98
N PRO A 125 -2.56 -9.05 -0.83
CA PRO A 125 -3.80 -9.81 -1.02
C PRO A 125 -4.91 -9.56 0.01
N ALA A 126 -4.76 -8.59 0.91
CA ALA A 126 -5.79 -8.19 1.87
C ALA A 126 -6.80 -7.16 1.31
N SER A 127 -7.10 -7.22 0.01
CA SER A 127 -8.45 -6.86 -0.45
C SER A 127 -9.26 -8.15 -0.38
N PRO A 128 -10.17 -8.32 0.61
CA PRO A 128 -11.16 -9.36 0.48
C PRO A 128 -11.84 -9.09 -0.86
N LYS A 129 -11.89 -10.09 -1.75
CA LYS A 129 -12.86 -10.08 -2.85
C LYS A 129 -14.12 -9.50 -2.26
N ASP A 130 -14.57 -8.34 -2.76
CA ASP A 130 -15.71 -7.64 -2.17
C ASP A 130 -16.75 -8.71 -1.84
N PRO A 131 -17.13 -8.88 -0.56
CA PRO A 131 -17.95 -10.01 -0.15
C PRO A 131 -19.23 -10.09 -0.97
N LEU A 132 -19.74 -8.96 -1.48
CA LEU A 132 -20.85 -8.90 -2.43
C LEU A 132 -20.46 -9.43 -3.81
N LEU A 133 -19.30 -9.09 -4.36
CA LEU A 133 -18.79 -9.69 -5.61
C LEU A 133 -18.44 -11.18 -5.46
N ALA A 134 -17.89 -11.59 -4.32
CA ALA A 134 -17.61 -13.00 -4.02
C ALA A 134 -18.91 -13.80 -3.92
N LEU A 135 -19.94 -13.23 -3.26
CA LEU A 135 -21.27 -13.81 -3.17
C LEU A 135 -21.96 -13.83 -4.55
N ALA A 136 -21.93 -12.72 -5.30
CA ALA A 136 -22.49 -12.62 -6.63
C ALA A 136 -21.85 -13.61 -7.61
N ALA A 137 -20.52 -13.80 -7.54
CA ALA A 137 -19.81 -14.80 -8.32
C ALA A 137 -20.21 -16.23 -7.92
N ARG A 138 -20.33 -16.51 -6.61
CA ARG A 138 -20.75 -17.82 -6.07
C ARG A 138 -22.18 -18.20 -6.48
N HIS A 139 -23.05 -17.21 -6.66
CA HIS A 139 -24.47 -17.39 -6.96
C HIS A 139 -24.84 -16.99 -8.39
N ARG A 140 -23.87 -16.85 -9.29
CA ARG A 140 -24.10 -16.47 -10.70
C ARG A 140 -25.07 -17.44 -11.41
N ASP A 141 -25.06 -18.70 -11.01
CA ASP A 141 -25.93 -19.73 -11.58
C ASP A 141 -27.39 -19.63 -11.14
N LEU A 142 -27.70 -18.98 -10.00
CA LEU A 142 -29.08 -18.78 -9.53
C LEU A 142 -29.89 -17.91 -10.50
N TRP A 143 -29.23 -16.99 -11.19
CA TRP A 143 -29.86 -16.01 -12.08
C TRP A 143 -29.86 -16.44 -13.55
N LYS A 144 -29.25 -17.58 -13.90
CA LYS A 144 -29.14 -18.03 -15.30
C LYS A 144 -30.48 -18.28 -15.99
N ALA A 145 -31.50 -18.63 -15.22
CA ALA A 145 -32.83 -18.96 -15.71
C ALA A 145 -33.88 -17.87 -15.39
N VAL A 146 -33.45 -16.75 -14.79
CA VAL A 146 -34.34 -15.65 -14.41
C VAL A 146 -34.21 -14.55 -15.43
N ASP A 147 -35.29 -14.27 -16.16
CA ASP A 147 -35.37 -13.09 -17.01
C ASP A 147 -35.45 -11.83 -16.13
N PRO A 148 -34.58 -10.82 -16.35
CA PRO A 148 -34.57 -9.61 -15.53
C PRO A 148 -35.88 -8.82 -15.56
N ASP A 149 -36.56 -8.77 -16.71
CA ASP A 149 -37.79 -8.01 -16.88
C ASP A 149 -38.97 -8.72 -16.19
N ASP A 150 -39.01 -10.06 -16.26
CA ASP A 150 -39.98 -10.88 -15.51
C ASP A 150 -39.85 -10.69 -14.01
N TYR A 151 -38.62 -10.67 -13.51
CA TYR A 151 -38.33 -10.47 -12.10
C TYR A 151 -38.75 -9.08 -11.60
N VAL A 152 -38.45 -8.02 -12.37
CA VAL A 152 -38.87 -6.65 -12.01
C VAL A 152 -40.39 -6.50 -12.06
N ARG A 153 -41.05 -7.15 -13.03
CA ARG A 153 -42.52 -7.18 -13.12
C ARG A 153 -43.14 -7.85 -11.90
N GLN A 154 -42.65 -9.02 -11.49
CA GLN A 154 -43.12 -9.71 -10.27
C GLN A 154 -42.90 -8.87 -8.99
N LEU A 155 -41.77 -8.19 -8.87
CA LEU A 155 -41.50 -7.33 -7.70
C LEU A 155 -42.45 -6.13 -7.58
N ARG A 156 -43.05 -5.70 -8.69
CA ARG A 156 -43.99 -4.58 -8.74
C ARG A 156 -45.45 -5.02 -8.62
N GLU A 157 -45.73 -6.32 -8.64
CA GLU A 157 -47.07 -6.83 -8.38
C GLU A 157 -47.47 -6.51 -6.93
N GLY A 158 -48.61 -5.81 -6.77
CA GLY A 158 -49.12 -5.39 -5.46
C GLY A 158 -48.62 -4.02 -4.96
N PHE A 159 -47.83 -3.29 -5.75
CA PHE A 159 -47.53 -1.87 -5.53
C PHE A 159 -48.48 -0.97 -6.34
N GLU A 160 -49.78 -1.07 -6.06
CA GLU A 160 -50.81 -0.06 -6.43
C GLU A 160 -51.13 0.86 -5.25
#